data_AF-A0A5N6DGT4-F1
#
_entry.id   AF-A0A5N6DGT4-F1
#
_cell.length_a   1.000
_cell.length_b   1.000
_cell.length_c   1.000
_cell.angle_alpha   90.00
_cell.angle_beta   90.00
_cell.angle_gamma   90.00
#
_symmetry.space_group_name_H-M   'P 1'
#
loop_
_entity.id
_entity.type
_entity.pdbx_description
1 polymer ?
#
loop_
_entity_poly.entity_id
_entity_poly.type
_entity_poly.pdbx_seq_one_letter_code
_entity_poly.pdbx_strand_id
1 'polypeptide(L)'
;MPDPPLPTQFNTLDPASSCLRILCLHGGGSNSQIFRIGCRVLEAQLSNDARLVYADGPFFAPPGPLITGVFTEWGPFRSWLPPDLGVGPGKGQGVKLIYEDPTDADMVIEQIHQSLQKAMEDDDRNGATGPWVGLLGFSQGAKIAASLLFRQQTDPERFTSLPFFQFGTLVAGPAPLVWLGSRESHQVGGKSSLDPLLRIPTLHIYGTRDHLIQSSADWLYQCCSPDSARLFVWEGEHVMPTRTRDVSAIAEMIIEVLRGLAN
;
A
#
# COMPACT_ATOMS: atom_id res chain seq x y z
N MET A 1 17.73 18.33 19.40
CA MET A 1 17.63 18.96 18.05
C MET A 1 16.17 18.88 17.67
N PRO A 2 15.52 19.94 17.18
CA PRO A 2 14.18 19.80 16.61
C PRO A 2 14.28 18.91 15.36
N ASP A 3 13.26 18.08 15.12
CA ASP A 3 13.20 17.18 13.98
C ASP A 3 13.21 17.97 12.65
N PRO A 4 13.79 17.41 11.58
CA PRO A 4 13.74 18.05 10.27
C PRO A 4 12.28 18.20 9.83
N PRO A 5 11.91 19.34 9.22
CA PRO A 5 10.56 19.55 8.71
C PRO A 5 10.25 18.48 7.65
N LEU A 6 8.99 18.00 7.64
CA LEU A 6 8.48 17.16 6.56
C LEU A 6 8.78 17.83 5.21
N PRO A 7 9.17 17.08 4.16
CA PRO A 7 9.41 17.63 2.85
C PRO A 7 8.17 18.40 2.37
N THR A 8 8.34 19.69 2.11
CA THR A 8 7.27 20.60 1.67
C THR A 8 7.04 20.60 0.16
N GLN A 9 7.60 19.63 -0.58
CA GLN A 9 7.26 19.41 -1.99
C GLN A 9 5.92 18.69 -2.09
N PHE A 10 4.86 19.37 -1.65
CA PHE A 10 3.52 19.03 -2.08
C PHE A 10 3.40 19.49 -3.53
N ASN A 11 3.02 18.58 -4.44
CA ASN A 11 2.54 18.99 -5.75
C ASN A 11 1.37 19.94 -5.51
N THR A 12 1.57 21.24 -5.74
CA THR A 12 0.48 22.21 -5.78
C THR A 12 -0.50 21.73 -6.84
N LEU A 13 -1.68 21.30 -6.40
CA LEU A 13 -2.73 20.82 -7.27
C LEU A 13 -3.16 21.97 -8.19
N ASP A 14 -2.89 21.85 -9.49
CA ASP A 14 -3.40 22.79 -10.49
C ASP A 14 -4.94 22.67 -10.51
N PRO A 15 -5.70 23.76 -10.39
CA PRO A 15 -7.17 23.74 -10.51
C PRO A 15 -7.69 23.21 -11.85
N ALA A 16 -6.83 23.17 -12.88
CA ALA A 16 -7.12 22.53 -14.16
C ALA A 16 -6.74 21.03 -14.19
N SER A 17 -6.20 20.48 -13.10
CA SER A 17 -5.68 19.11 -13.08
C SER A 17 -6.81 18.09 -13.14
N SER A 18 -6.63 17.19 -14.09
CA SER A 18 -7.33 15.93 -14.27
C SER A 18 -7.50 15.11 -12.98
N CYS A 19 -8.50 14.24 -12.99
CA CYS A 19 -8.87 13.31 -11.92
C CYS A 19 -7.67 12.77 -11.12
N LEU A 20 -7.69 12.94 -9.79
CA LEU A 20 -6.67 12.46 -8.86
C LEU A 20 -6.45 10.95 -9.03
N ARG A 21 -5.23 10.45 -8.81
CA ARG A 21 -4.90 9.04 -9.03
C ARG A 21 -4.41 8.35 -7.77
N ILE A 22 -4.99 7.18 -7.50
CA ILE A 22 -4.63 6.31 -6.38
C ILE A 22 -4.10 4.99 -6.96
N LEU A 23 -2.88 4.65 -6.60
CA LEU A 23 -2.22 3.43 -7.05
C LEU A 23 -2.59 2.26 -6.13
N CYS A 24 -3.06 1.16 -6.73
CA CYS A 24 -3.70 0.04 -6.05
C CYS A 24 -2.81 -1.21 -6.09
N LEU A 25 -2.48 -1.76 -4.92
CA LEU A 25 -1.59 -2.90 -4.72
C LEU A 25 -2.38 -4.12 -4.20
N HIS A 26 -2.42 -5.19 -5.01
CA HIS A 26 -3.17 -6.41 -4.67
C HIS A 26 -2.52 -7.22 -3.53
N GLY A 27 -3.28 -8.17 -2.96
CA GLY A 27 -2.74 -9.13 -1.98
C GLY A 27 -1.86 -10.21 -2.62
N GLY A 28 -1.00 -10.86 -1.84
CA GLY A 28 -0.09 -11.90 -2.35
C GLY A 28 -0.85 -13.09 -2.96
N GLY A 29 -0.34 -13.62 -4.08
CA GLY A 29 -0.98 -14.71 -4.82
C GLY A 29 -2.22 -14.28 -5.60
N SER A 30 -2.28 -13.02 -6.04
CA SER A 30 -3.37 -12.43 -6.84
C SER A 30 -2.79 -11.65 -8.03
N ASN A 31 -3.59 -10.82 -8.69
CA ASN A 31 -3.14 -9.89 -9.72
C ASN A 31 -4.05 -8.64 -9.77
N SER A 32 -3.66 -7.66 -10.57
CA SER A 32 -4.35 -6.38 -10.77
C SER A 32 -5.81 -6.56 -11.20
N GLN A 33 -6.09 -7.51 -12.10
CA GLN A 33 -7.43 -7.77 -12.62
C GLN A 33 -8.38 -8.29 -11.54
N ILE A 34 -7.95 -9.29 -10.77
CA ILE A 34 -8.75 -9.85 -9.68
C ILE A 34 -8.95 -8.81 -8.59
N PHE A 35 -7.93 -8.03 -8.26
CA PHE A 35 -8.06 -6.99 -7.24
C PHE A 35 -9.05 -5.91 -7.64
N ARG A 36 -9.06 -5.50 -8.92
CA ARG A 36 -10.07 -4.58 -9.46
C ARG A 36 -11.50 -5.08 -9.29
N ILE A 37 -11.75 -6.38 -9.45
CA ILE A 37 -13.07 -6.97 -9.18
C ILE A 37 -13.47 -6.77 -7.71
N GLY A 38 -12.53 -7.00 -6.78
CA GLY A 38 -12.74 -6.76 -5.36
C GLY A 38 -13.03 -5.29 -5.02
N CYS A 39 -12.40 -4.37 -5.75
CA CYS A 39 -12.56 -2.93 -5.59
C CYS A 39 -13.73 -2.32 -6.38
N ARG A 40 -14.46 -3.08 -7.21
CA ARG A 40 -15.42 -2.53 -8.19
C ARG A 40 -16.45 -1.56 -7.62
N VAL A 41 -16.94 -1.82 -6.40
CA VAL A 41 -17.94 -0.95 -5.75
C VAL A 41 -17.28 0.32 -5.23
N LEU A 42 -16.07 0.22 -4.71
CA LEU A 42 -15.28 1.36 -4.25
C LEU A 42 -14.87 2.25 -5.44
N GLU A 43 -14.38 1.63 -6.52
CA GLU A 43 -14.02 2.33 -7.77
C GLU A 43 -15.22 3.11 -8.33
N ALA A 44 -16.41 2.51 -8.33
CA ALA A 44 -17.63 3.19 -8.76
C ALA A 44 -18.03 4.37 -7.86
N GLN A 45 -17.80 4.27 -6.55
CA GLN A 45 -18.12 5.35 -5.61
C GLN A 45 -17.10 6.49 -5.61
N LEU A 46 -15.84 6.22 -5.97
CA LEU A 46 -14.77 7.21 -6.05
C LEU A 46 -14.65 7.87 -7.42
N SER A 47 -15.43 7.47 -8.43
CA SER A 47 -15.18 7.84 -9.84
C SER A 47 -15.19 9.34 -10.14
N ASN A 48 -15.82 10.15 -9.28
CA ASN A 48 -15.85 11.61 -9.40
C ASN A 48 -14.72 12.32 -8.65
N ASP A 49 -14.05 11.63 -7.73
CA ASP A 49 -13.05 12.21 -6.81
C ASP A 49 -11.64 11.70 -7.14
N ALA A 50 -11.49 10.40 -7.44
CA ALA A 50 -10.23 9.79 -7.81
C ALA A 50 -10.38 8.54 -8.69
N ARG A 51 -9.42 8.34 -9.59
CA ARG A 51 -9.22 7.12 -10.36
C ARG A 51 -8.39 6.12 -9.56
N LEU A 52 -8.81 4.86 -9.56
CA LEU A 52 -8.03 3.74 -9.07
C LEU A 52 -7.24 3.10 -10.21
N VAL A 53 -5.92 2.96 -10.04
CA VAL A 53 -5.03 2.32 -11.04
C VAL A 53 -4.35 1.12 -10.38
N TYR A 54 -4.46 -0.05 -11.00
CA TYR A 54 -4.07 -1.31 -10.38
C TYR A 54 -2.74 -1.80 -10.94
N ALA A 55 -1.76 -2.00 -10.07
CA ALA A 55 -0.45 -2.53 -10.43
C ALA A 55 -0.35 -4.03 -10.14
N ASP A 56 0.41 -4.75 -10.96
CA ASP A 56 0.79 -6.14 -10.71
C ASP A 56 2.11 -6.21 -9.94
N GLY A 57 2.19 -7.11 -8.95
CA GLY A 57 3.43 -7.37 -8.24
C GLY A 57 4.51 -7.99 -9.15
N PRO A 58 5.80 -7.73 -8.89
CA PRO A 58 6.89 -8.19 -9.77
C PRO A 58 7.06 -9.72 -9.77
N PHE A 59 6.84 -10.38 -8.63
CA PHE A 59 7.22 -11.79 -8.48
C PHE A 59 6.05 -12.71 -8.81
N PHE A 60 6.30 -13.78 -9.57
CA PHE A 60 5.31 -14.85 -9.74
C PHE A 60 5.04 -15.56 -8.41
N ALA A 61 3.80 -15.96 -8.19
CA ALA A 61 3.36 -16.66 -6.99
C ALA A 61 2.30 -17.73 -7.31
N PRO A 62 2.10 -18.73 -6.44
CA PRO A 62 0.90 -19.56 -6.49
C PRO A 62 -0.35 -18.73 -6.13
N PRO A 63 -1.56 -19.18 -6.50
CA PRO A 63 -2.80 -18.51 -6.10
C PRO A 63 -2.94 -18.47 -4.58
N GLY A 64 -3.35 -17.32 -4.05
CA GLY A 64 -3.63 -17.15 -2.62
C GLY A 64 -4.90 -17.92 -2.19
N PRO A 65 -5.12 -18.09 -0.86
CA PRO A 65 -6.27 -18.83 -0.35
C PRO A 65 -7.63 -18.33 -0.84
N LEU A 66 -7.77 -17.01 -1.03
CA LEU A 66 -9.00 -16.37 -1.52
C LEU A 66 -9.21 -16.51 -3.03
N ILE A 67 -8.17 -16.91 -3.77
CA ILE A 67 -8.16 -17.03 -5.23
C ILE A 67 -8.47 -18.46 -5.65
N THR A 68 -7.98 -19.43 -4.88
CA THR A 68 -8.17 -20.86 -5.11
C THR A 68 -9.67 -21.22 -5.20
N GLY A 69 -10.05 -21.87 -6.29
CA GLY A 69 -11.42 -22.36 -6.54
C GLY A 69 -12.33 -21.37 -7.28
N VAL A 70 -12.06 -20.06 -7.23
CA VAL A 70 -12.90 -19.03 -7.89
C VAL A 70 -12.20 -18.42 -9.10
N PHE A 71 -10.91 -18.09 -8.95
CA PHE A 71 -10.11 -17.38 -9.96
C PHE A 71 -8.90 -18.19 -10.42
N THR A 72 -8.91 -19.51 -10.24
CA THR A 72 -7.76 -20.39 -10.51
C THR A 72 -7.24 -20.28 -11.95
N GLU A 73 -8.12 -20.05 -12.92
CA GLU A 73 -7.76 -19.90 -14.34
C GLU A 73 -7.34 -18.47 -14.73
N TRP A 74 -7.32 -17.53 -13.78
CA TRP A 74 -7.05 -16.12 -14.03
C TRP A 74 -5.59 -15.75 -13.77
N GLY A 75 -4.69 -16.74 -13.85
CA GLY A 75 -3.26 -16.51 -13.75
C GLY A 75 -2.70 -15.71 -14.94
N PRO A 76 -1.42 -15.29 -14.87
CA PRO A 76 -0.48 -15.57 -13.78
C PRO A 76 -0.80 -14.82 -12.49
N PHE A 77 -0.47 -15.41 -11.36
CA PHE A 77 -0.57 -14.76 -10.04
C PHE A 77 0.79 -14.20 -9.61
N ARG A 78 0.72 -13.16 -8.80
CA ARG A 78 1.84 -12.31 -8.42
C ARG A 78 1.91 -12.07 -6.92
N SER A 79 3.08 -11.66 -6.46
CA SER A 79 3.40 -11.24 -5.11
C SER A 79 4.32 -10.03 -5.16
N TRP A 80 4.27 -9.19 -4.13
CA TRP A 80 5.15 -8.03 -3.98
C TRP A 80 6.49 -8.36 -3.35
N LEU A 81 6.56 -9.50 -2.67
CA LEU A 81 7.79 -10.04 -2.09
C LEU A 81 8.16 -11.35 -2.80
N PRO A 82 9.46 -11.67 -2.96
CA PRO A 82 9.90 -12.94 -3.51
C PRO A 82 9.24 -14.13 -2.80
N PRO A 83 8.94 -15.25 -3.46
CA PRO A 83 8.28 -16.41 -2.84
C PRO A 83 9.01 -16.98 -1.61
N ASP A 84 10.33 -16.79 -1.50
CA ASP A 84 11.12 -17.19 -0.34
C ASP A 84 10.97 -16.26 0.87
N LEU A 85 10.56 -15.01 0.61
CA LEU A 85 10.23 -13.98 1.60
C LEU A 85 8.71 -13.71 1.68
N GLY A 86 7.93 -14.44 0.89
CA GLY A 86 6.53 -14.20 0.60
C GLY A 86 5.59 -14.96 1.54
N VAL A 87 4.31 -14.57 1.49
CA VAL A 87 3.25 -15.16 2.31
C VAL A 87 2.74 -16.44 1.66
N GLY A 88 2.80 -17.57 2.37
CA GLY A 88 2.28 -18.87 1.94
C GLY A 88 2.39 -19.94 3.04
N PRO A 89 1.66 -21.07 2.95
CA PRO A 89 1.73 -22.12 3.95
C PRO A 89 3.15 -22.69 4.06
N GLY A 90 3.77 -22.52 5.23
CA GLY A 90 5.15 -22.97 5.51
C GLY A 90 6.24 -21.90 5.37
N LYS A 91 5.92 -20.66 4.99
CA LYS A 91 6.85 -19.52 4.99
C LYS A 91 6.24 -18.35 5.77
N GLY A 92 6.98 -17.80 6.74
CA GLY A 92 6.44 -16.98 7.81
C GLY A 92 5.77 -15.66 7.36
N GLN A 93 4.77 -15.21 8.11
CA GLN A 93 4.13 -13.89 7.97
C GLN A 93 5.02 -12.70 8.40
N GLY A 94 6.28 -12.97 8.78
CA GLY A 94 7.08 -12.13 9.69
C GLY A 94 8.36 -11.52 9.13
N VAL A 95 8.49 -11.32 7.82
CA VAL A 95 9.67 -10.63 7.25
C VAL A 95 9.62 -9.14 7.63
N LYS A 96 10.40 -8.75 8.64
CA LYS A 96 10.60 -7.34 9.05
C LYS A 96 11.64 -6.64 8.16
N LEU A 97 12.57 -7.40 7.59
CA LEU A 97 13.71 -6.91 6.80
C LEU A 97 13.94 -7.83 5.59
N ILE A 98 14.21 -7.27 4.41
CA ILE A 98 14.59 -8.03 3.20
C ILE A 98 16.09 -8.39 3.24
N TYR A 99 16.64 -8.76 4.40
CA TYR A 99 18.10 -8.98 4.53
C TYR A 99 18.45 -10.44 4.81
N GLU A 100 18.85 -11.12 3.74
CA GLU A 100 19.91 -12.13 3.80
C GLU A 100 21.17 -11.59 3.08
N ASP A 101 21.00 -10.85 1.97
CA ASP A 101 22.04 -10.09 1.23
C ASP A 101 21.54 -8.66 0.88
N PRO A 102 22.32 -7.58 1.08
CA PRO A 102 21.94 -6.21 0.71
C PRO A 102 21.61 -6.00 -0.77
N THR A 103 22.29 -6.73 -1.66
CA THR A 103 22.08 -6.65 -3.12
C THR A 103 20.70 -7.15 -3.49
N ASP A 104 20.22 -8.19 -2.82
CA ASP A 104 18.88 -8.75 -3.02
C ASP A 104 17.80 -7.79 -2.53
N ALA A 105 18.04 -7.05 -1.44
CA ALA A 105 17.10 -6.05 -0.94
C ALA A 105 16.88 -4.92 -1.96
N ASP A 106 17.96 -4.34 -2.48
CA ASP A 106 17.90 -3.25 -3.47
C ASP A 106 17.25 -3.75 -4.78
N MET A 107 17.58 -4.97 -5.21
CA MET A 107 16.93 -5.59 -6.36
C MET A 107 15.42 -5.77 -6.16
N VAL A 108 14.98 -6.22 -4.98
CA VAL A 108 13.55 -6.40 -4.69
C VAL A 108 12.82 -5.05 -4.67
N ILE A 109 13.41 -4.04 -4.04
CA ILE A 109 12.87 -2.68 -4.03
C ILE A 109 12.74 -2.14 -5.45
N GLU A 110 13.79 -2.28 -6.27
CA GLU A 110 13.81 -1.80 -7.64
C GLU A 110 12.72 -2.49 -8.49
N GLN A 111 12.55 -3.81 -8.36
CA GLN A 111 11.50 -4.54 -9.07
C GLN A 111 10.08 -4.09 -8.65
N ILE A 112 9.88 -3.76 -7.36
CA ILE A 112 8.62 -3.17 -6.89
C ILE A 112 8.42 -1.81 -7.56
N HIS A 113 9.42 -0.92 -7.51
CA HIS A 113 9.35 0.42 -8.11
C HIS A 113 9.04 0.34 -9.61
N GLN A 114 9.74 -0.51 -10.37
CA GLN A 114 9.50 -0.72 -11.80
C GLN A 114 8.08 -1.20 -12.09
N SER A 115 7.54 -2.10 -11.26
CA SER A 115 6.17 -2.60 -11.43
C SER A 115 5.13 -1.50 -11.20
N LEU A 116 5.35 -0.64 -10.20
CA LEU A 116 4.50 0.52 -9.93
C LEU A 116 4.61 1.57 -11.04
N GLN A 117 5.83 1.92 -11.45
CA GLN A 117 6.09 2.85 -12.56
C GLN A 117 5.43 2.37 -13.85
N LYS A 118 5.54 1.08 -14.18
CA LYS A 118 4.88 0.51 -15.34
C LYS A 118 3.37 0.77 -15.33
N ALA A 119 2.69 0.55 -14.20
CA ALA A 119 1.26 0.81 -14.09
C ALA A 119 0.92 2.31 -14.24
N MET A 120 1.79 3.19 -13.73
CA MET A 120 1.64 4.64 -13.89
C MET A 120 1.81 5.07 -15.35
N GLU A 121 2.88 4.62 -16.00
CA GLU A 121 3.19 4.91 -17.41
C GLU A 121 2.11 4.36 -18.34
N ASP A 122 1.55 3.19 -18.05
CA ASP A 122 0.46 2.61 -18.82
C ASP A 122 -0.83 3.46 -18.65
N ASP A 123 -1.13 4.01 -17.47
CA ASP A 123 -2.24 4.96 -17.27
C ASP A 123 -1.99 6.32 -17.94
N ASP A 124 -0.76 6.85 -17.88
CA ASP A 124 -0.36 8.06 -18.61
C ASP A 124 -0.52 7.88 -20.13
N ARG A 125 -0.09 6.73 -20.67
CA ARG A 125 -0.24 6.37 -22.09
C ARG A 125 -1.70 6.25 -22.52
N ASN A 126 -2.59 5.92 -21.58
CA ASN A 126 -4.04 5.93 -21.78
C ASN A 126 -4.66 7.34 -21.65
N GLY A 127 -3.84 8.39 -21.55
CA GLY A 127 -4.25 9.79 -21.57
C GLY A 127 -4.54 10.38 -20.19
N ALA A 128 -4.21 9.68 -19.11
CA ALA A 128 -4.31 10.24 -17.76
C ALA A 128 -3.19 11.25 -17.51
N THR A 129 -3.51 12.35 -16.80
CA THR A 129 -2.51 13.39 -16.47
C THR A 129 -2.59 13.85 -15.02
N GLY A 130 -3.46 13.22 -14.20
CA GLY A 130 -3.76 13.70 -12.86
C GLY A 130 -2.59 13.45 -11.90
N PRO A 131 -2.52 14.11 -10.75
CA PRO A 131 -1.47 13.83 -9.79
C PRO A 131 -1.72 12.47 -9.12
N TRP A 132 -0.64 11.71 -8.89
CA TRP A 132 -0.65 10.55 -8.00
C TRP A 132 -0.66 11.04 -6.56
N VAL A 133 -1.73 10.73 -5.82
CA VAL A 133 -1.95 11.31 -4.47
C VAL A 133 -1.96 10.27 -3.37
N GLY A 134 -2.19 9.01 -3.67
CA GLY A 134 -2.31 8.00 -2.63
C GLY A 134 -2.07 6.58 -3.08
N LEU A 135 -1.93 5.71 -2.09
CA LEU A 135 -1.83 4.27 -2.25
C LEU A 135 -3.08 3.60 -1.68
N LEU A 136 -3.52 2.52 -2.30
CA LEU A 136 -4.53 1.60 -1.75
C LEU A 136 -3.96 0.19 -1.82
N GLY A 137 -3.81 -0.46 -0.67
CA GLY A 137 -3.29 -1.82 -0.62
C GLY A 137 -4.24 -2.77 0.07
N PHE A 138 -4.24 -4.04 -0.36
CA PHE A 138 -4.90 -5.14 0.33
C PHE A 138 -3.89 -6.18 0.82
N SER A 139 -4.00 -6.63 2.08
CA SER A 139 -3.16 -7.70 2.66
C SER A 139 -1.66 -7.43 2.45
N GLN A 140 -0.93 -8.27 1.70
CA GLN A 140 0.48 -8.00 1.36
C GLN A 140 0.66 -6.65 0.64
N GLY A 141 -0.25 -6.24 -0.25
CA GLY A 141 -0.20 -4.93 -0.90
C GLY A 141 -0.37 -3.78 0.08
N ALA A 142 -1.15 -3.94 1.15
CA ALA A 142 -1.26 -2.94 2.22
C ALA A 142 0.05 -2.83 3.01
N LYS A 143 0.70 -3.97 3.31
CA LYS A 143 2.03 -3.99 3.94
C LYS A 143 3.05 -3.20 3.10
N ILE A 144 3.07 -3.41 1.79
CA ILE A 144 3.99 -2.72 0.88
C ILE A 144 3.64 -1.25 0.71
N ALA A 145 2.35 -0.90 0.61
CA ALA A 145 1.92 0.50 0.57
C ALA A 145 2.42 1.26 1.81
N ALA A 146 2.23 0.70 3.01
CA ALA A 146 2.72 1.30 4.24
C ALA A 146 4.26 1.40 4.29
N SER A 147 4.96 0.36 3.83
CA SER A 147 6.42 0.35 3.73
C SER A 147 6.95 1.43 2.77
N LEU A 148 6.28 1.67 1.65
CA LEU A 148 6.65 2.72 0.69
C LEU A 148 6.45 4.11 1.28
N LEU A 149 5.33 4.36 1.97
CA LEU A 149 5.09 5.62 2.68
C LEU A 149 6.17 5.85 3.75
N PHE A 150 6.52 4.80 4.49
CA PHE A 150 7.57 4.92 5.50
C PHE A 150 8.94 5.20 4.87
N ARG A 151 9.31 4.50 3.79
CA ARG A 151 10.54 4.78 3.02
C ARG A 151 10.57 6.23 2.52
N GLN A 152 9.47 6.71 1.94
CA GLN A 152 9.33 8.09 1.49
C GLN A 152 9.61 9.09 2.62
N GLN A 153 9.14 8.79 3.84
CA GLN A 153 9.36 9.64 5.02
C GLN A 153 10.81 9.60 5.51
N THR A 154 11.46 8.44 5.50
CA THR A 154 12.78 8.24 6.15
C THR A 154 13.96 8.39 5.20
N ASP A 155 13.75 8.20 3.90
CA ASP A 155 14.79 8.24 2.87
C ASP A 155 14.26 8.87 1.56
N PRO A 156 13.81 10.15 1.61
CA PRO A 156 13.18 10.83 0.48
C PRO A 156 14.13 10.98 -0.73
N GLU A 157 15.44 11.10 -0.50
CA GLU A 157 16.45 11.24 -1.57
C GLU A 157 16.55 9.97 -2.43
N ARG A 158 16.29 8.79 -1.84
CA ARG A 158 16.25 7.50 -2.55
C ARG A 158 14.83 7.05 -2.94
N PHE A 159 13.83 7.92 -2.81
CA PHE A 159 12.43 7.67 -3.23
C PHE A 159 12.08 8.34 -4.58
N THR A 160 13.06 8.94 -5.25
CA THR A 160 12.85 9.84 -6.40
C THR A 160 12.25 9.21 -7.66
N SER A 161 12.20 7.89 -7.78
CA SER A 161 11.62 7.19 -8.94
C SER A 161 10.08 7.07 -8.89
N LEU A 162 9.46 7.36 -7.74
CA LEU A 162 8.02 7.37 -7.57
C LEU A 162 7.53 8.77 -7.15
N PRO A 163 6.28 9.15 -7.47
CA PRO A 163 5.69 10.36 -6.92
C PRO A 163 5.55 10.25 -5.40
N PHE A 164 5.59 11.40 -4.71
CA PHE A 164 5.31 11.45 -3.29
C PHE A 164 3.82 11.26 -3.05
N PHE A 165 3.47 10.18 -2.36
CA PHE A 165 2.09 9.90 -1.96
C PHE A 165 1.74 10.64 -0.69
N GLN A 166 0.52 11.17 -0.64
CA GLN A 166 0.03 11.99 0.46
C GLN A 166 -0.74 11.17 1.50
N PHE A 167 -1.24 9.98 1.13
CA PHE A 167 -1.90 9.07 2.06
C PHE A 167 -1.89 7.60 1.61
N GLY A 168 -2.21 6.69 2.53
CA GLY A 168 -2.42 5.27 2.25
C GLY A 168 -3.78 4.75 2.74
N THR A 169 -4.45 3.92 1.95
CA THR A 169 -5.62 3.13 2.34
C THR A 169 -5.20 1.68 2.49
N LEU A 170 -5.15 1.19 3.74
CA LEU A 170 -4.56 -0.08 4.13
C LEU A 170 -5.67 -1.06 4.54
N VAL A 171 -6.08 -1.93 3.62
CA VAL A 171 -7.13 -2.92 3.86
C VAL A 171 -6.51 -4.25 4.27
N ALA A 172 -6.91 -4.77 5.44
CA ALA A 172 -6.45 -6.06 5.96
C ALA A 172 -4.91 -6.22 5.98
N GLY A 173 -4.17 -5.11 6.14
CA GLY A 173 -2.71 -5.10 6.13
C GLY A 173 -2.12 -5.73 7.40
N PRO A 174 -1.29 -6.79 7.30
CA PRO A 174 -0.66 -7.40 8.46
C PRO A 174 0.66 -6.71 8.82
N ALA A 175 1.04 -6.75 10.09
CA ALA A 175 2.38 -6.41 10.58
C ALA A 175 3.41 -7.52 10.24
N PRO A 176 4.72 -7.29 10.46
CA PRO A 176 5.39 -5.98 10.57
C PRO A 176 5.51 -5.28 9.20
N LEU A 177 5.93 -4.00 9.19
CA LEU A 177 6.49 -3.41 7.96
C LEU A 177 7.63 -4.25 7.45
N VAL A 178 7.78 -4.20 6.14
CA VAL A 178 9.04 -4.50 5.49
C VAL A 178 9.86 -3.21 5.45
N TRP A 179 11.06 -3.23 6.01
CA TRP A 179 12.01 -2.15 5.78
C TRP A 179 12.44 -2.15 4.31
N LEU A 180 12.01 -1.13 3.58
CA LEU A 180 12.42 -0.85 2.22
C LEU A 180 13.46 0.28 2.25
N GLY A 181 14.54 0.15 3.01
CA GLY A 181 15.63 1.14 3.03
C GLY A 181 16.97 0.48 2.75
N SER A 182 18.04 1.28 2.63
CA SER A 182 19.38 0.71 2.52
C SER A 182 19.83 0.07 3.84
N ARG A 183 20.79 -0.86 3.78
CA ARG A 183 21.39 -1.42 5.00
C ARG A 183 22.16 -0.37 5.81
N GLU A 184 22.73 0.63 5.12
CA GLU A 184 23.44 1.74 5.76
C GLU A 184 22.49 2.62 6.58
N SER A 185 21.32 2.96 6.02
CA SER A 185 20.28 3.70 6.75
C SER A 185 19.72 2.91 7.93
N HIS A 186 19.73 1.57 7.85
CA HIS A 186 19.42 0.70 9.00
C HIS A 186 20.50 0.73 10.10
N GLN A 187 21.77 0.98 9.78
CA GLN A 187 22.89 0.93 10.76
C GLN A 187 23.30 2.31 11.32
N VAL A 188 23.11 3.39 10.57
CA VAL A 188 23.51 4.76 10.94
C VAL A 188 22.67 5.35 12.10
N GLY A 189 21.57 4.69 12.48
CA GLY A 189 20.64 5.15 13.52
C GLY A 189 21.13 5.09 14.97
N GLY A 190 22.28 4.45 15.30
CA GLY A 190 22.93 4.49 16.63
C GLY A 190 22.11 4.01 17.87
N LYS A 191 20.81 3.78 17.72
CA LYS A 191 19.86 3.23 18.68
C LYS A 191 19.01 2.20 17.96
N SER A 192 18.91 1.02 18.53
CA SER A 192 18.10 -0.11 18.05
C SER A 192 16.59 0.12 18.25
N SER A 193 16.08 1.35 18.12
CA SER A 193 14.63 1.63 18.20
C SER A 193 14.02 1.59 16.81
N LEU A 194 13.86 0.36 16.31
CA LEU A 194 13.15 -0.03 15.08
C LEU A 194 11.62 0.03 15.27
N ASP A 195 11.11 1.09 15.88
CA ASP A 195 9.68 1.33 16.02
C ASP A 195 9.30 2.32 14.92
N PRO A 196 8.95 1.82 13.71
CA PRO A 196 8.67 2.70 12.59
C PRO A 196 7.50 3.60 12.95
N LEU A 197 7.69 4.92 13.03
CA LEU A 197 6.60 5.84 13.29
C LEU A 197 6.16 6.50 11.99
N LEU A 198 5.17 5.90 11.31
CA LEU A 198 4.59 6.46 10.10
C LEU A 198 3.70 7.67 10.43
N ARG A 199 4.06 8.85 9.90
CA ARG A 199 3.34 10.12 10.11
C ARG A 199 2.53 10.57 8.91
N ILE A 200 2.78 9.99 7.74
CA ILE A 200 1.93 10.21 6.55
C ILE A 200 0.54 9.64 6.83
N PRO A 201 -0.56 10.35 6.49
CA PRO A 201 -1.92 9.88 6.74
C PRO A 201 -2.22 8.48 6.22
N THR A 202 -2.85 7.65 7.06
CA THR A 202 -3.31 6.31 6.71
C THR A 202 -4.73 6.04 7.17
N LEU A 203 -5.50 5.39 6.30
CA LEU A 203 -6.80 4.82 6.61
C LEU A 203 -6.64 3.31 6.76
N HIS A 204 -7.03 2.77 7.90
CA HIS A 204 -6.90 1.35 8.24
C HIS A 204 -8.28 0.70 8.20
N ILE A 205 -8.43 -0.38 7.42
CA ILE A 205 -9.72 -1.04 7.20
C ILE A 205 -9.61 -2.51 7.59
N TYR A 206 -10.33 -2.91 8.63
CA TYR A 206 -10.25 -4.28 9.19
C TYR A 206 -11.61 -4.95 9.34
N GLY A 207 -11.68 -6.22 8.93
CA GLY A 207 -12.84 -7.07 9.15
C GLY A 207 -12.79 -7.74 10.52
N THR A 208 -13.86 -7.71 11.31
CA THR A 208 -13.92 -8.29 12.67
C THR A 208 -13.68 -9.79 12.74
N ARG A 209 -13.83 -10.51 11.62
CA ARG A 209 -13.59 -11.96 11.48
C ARG A 209 -12.33 -12.25 10.66
N ASP A 210 -11.51 -11.25 10.37
CA ASP A 210 -10.22 -11.45 9.75
C ASP A 210 -9.29 -12.19 10.72
N HIS A 211 -8.83 -13.37 10.33
CA HIS A 211 -7.88 -14.17 11.12
C HIS A 211 -6.54 -13.45 11.39
N LEU A 212 -6.21 -12.40 10.63
CA LEU A 212 -5.02 -11.56 10.82
C LEU A 212 -5.29 -10.26 11.61
N ILE A 213 -6.52 -10.04 12.09
CA ILE A 213 -6.91 -8.77 12.74
C ILE A 213 -5.98 -8.38 13.90
N GLN A 214 -5.48 -9.34 14.68
CA GLN A 214 -4.58 -9.02 15.79
C GLN A 214 -3.26 -8.41 15.28
N SER A 215 -2.67 -9.00 14.24
CA SER A 215 -1.47 -8.46 13.59
C SER A 215 -1.72 -7.09 12.97
N SER A 216 -2.92 -6.90 12.40
CA SER A 216 -3.37 -5.62 11.86
C SER A 216 -3.64 -4.55 12.92
N ALA A 217 -4.07 -4.92 14.13
CA ALA A 217 -4.24 -3.99 15.24
C ALA A 217 -2.88 -3.57 15.81
N ASP A 218 -1.95 -4.51 15.97
CA ASP A 218 -0.58 -4.21 16.42
C ASP A 218 0.09 -3.19 15.49
N TRP A 219 -0.16 -3.29 14.18
CA TRP A 219 0.28 -2.34 13.16
C TRP A 219 -0.17 -0.90 13.44
N LEU A 220 -1.48 -0.69 13.63
CA LEU A 220 -2.07 0.63 13.89
C LEU A 220 -1.45 1.30 15.13
N TYR A 221 -1.28 0.53 16.21
CA TYR A 221 -0.88 1.09 17.50
C TYR A 221 0.64 1.24 17.68
N GLN A 222 1.44 0.38 17.03
CA GLN A 222 2.89 0.38 17.24
C GLN A 222 3.64 1.15 16.15
N CYS A 223 3.05 1.29 14.96
CA CYS A 223 3.80 1.72 13.77
C CYS A 223 3.27 3.00 13.09
N CYS A 224 2.23 3.63 13.63
CA CYS A 224 1.64 4.85 13.09
C CYS A 224 1.50 5.90 14.19
N SER A 225 1.69 7.17 13.85
CA SER A 225 1.38 8.26 14.77
C SER A 225 -0.12 8.29 15.04
N PRO A 226 -0.59 8.50 16.29
CA PRO A 226 -2.02 8.58 16.59
C PRO A 226 -2.77 9.60 15.73
N ASP A 227 -2.11 10.71 15.39
CA ASP A 227 -2.69 11.80 14.59
C ASP A 227 -2.69 11.52 13.08
N SER A 228 -1.95 10.50 12.61
CA SER A 228 -1.88 10.16 11.18
C SER A 228 -2.77 8.98 10.79
N ALA A 229 -3.27 8.20 11.76
CA ALA A 229 -4.02 6.98 11.46
C ALA A 229 -5.51 7.10 11.81
N ARG A 230 -6.37 6.77 10.85
CA ARG A 230 -7.82 6.61 11.06
C ARG A 230 -8.20 5.16 10.86
N LEU A 231 -9.14 4.65 11.67
CA LEU A 231 -9.54 3.25 11.68
C LEU A 231 -11.02 3.10 11.29
N PHE A 232 -11.31 2.16 10.40
CA PHE A 232 -12.64 1.66 10.09
C PHE A 232 -12.69 0.14 10.31
N VAL A 233 -13.63 -0.30 11.14
CA VAL A 233 -13.85 -1.72 11.43
C VAL A 233 -15.23 -2.11 10.93
N TRP A 234 -15.32 -3.24 10.22
CA TRP A 234 -16.55 -3.72 9.64
C TRP A 234 -16.73 -5.22 9.88
N GLU A 235 -17.97 -5.71 9.78
CA GLU A 235 -18.27 -7.13 9.96
C GLU A 235 -17.89 -7.94 8.70
N GLY A 236 -16.61 -8.32 8.60
CA GLY A 236 -16.06 -9.00 7.43
C GLY A 236 -14.91 -9.94 7.79
N GLU A 237 -14.55 -10.79 6.84
CA GLU A 237 -13.39 -11.69 6.91
C GLU A 237 -12.16 -11.03 6.27
N HIS A 238 -11.13 -11.80 5.93
CA HIS A 238 -9.92 -11.32 5.23
C HIS A 238 -10.21 -11.07 3.75
N VAL A 239 -11.04 -10.08 3.41
CA VAL A 239 -11.45 -9.76 2.02
C VAL A 239 -11.63 -8.26 1.82
N MET A 240 -11.70 -7.82 0.56
CA MET A 240 -12.16 -6.46 0.26
C MET A 240 -13.64 -6.29 0.65
N PRO A 241 -14.02 -5.19 1.30
CA PRO A 241 -15.42 -4.86 1.56
C PRO A 241 -16.19 -4.72 0.24
N THR A 242 -17.36 -5.38 0.15
CA THR A 242 -18.21 -5.34 -1.05
C THR A 242 -19.65 -4.90 -0.77
N ARG A 243 -20.10 -4.93 0.50
CA ARG A 243 -21.42 -4.43 0.90
C ARG A 243 -21.42 -2.91 0.75
N THR A 244 -22.37 -2.37 0.00
CA THR A 244 -22.46 -0.93 -0.33
C THR A 244 -22.31 -0.05 0.90
N ARG A 245 -22.98 -0.37 2.01
CA ARG A 245 -22.90 0.39 3.26
C ARG A 245 -21.47 0.52 3.78
N ASP A 246 -20.73 -0.58 3.83
CA ASP A 246 -19.36 -0.59 4.36
C ASP A 246 -18.40 0.08 3.38
N VAL A 247 -18.61 -0.11 2.06
CA VAL A 247 -17.83 0.55 1.01
C VAL A 247 -18.05 2.06 1.01
N SER A 248 -19.28 2.53 1.26
CA SER A 248 -19.59 3.96 1.32
C SER A 248 -18.87 4.65 2.46
N ALA A 249 -18.82 4.04 3.65
CA ALA A 249 -18.03 4.58 4.76
C ALA A 249 -16.53 4.71 4.41
N ILE A 250 -15.97 3.73 3.69
CA ILE A 250 -14.57 3.77 3.24
C ILE A 250 -14.36 4.85 2.18
N ALA A 251 -15.27 4.95 1.21
CA ALA A 251 -15.21 5.97 0.17
C ALA A 251 -15.29 7.38 0.78
N GLU A 252 -16.19 7.60 1.74
CA GLU A 252 -16.32 8.86 2.49
C GLU A 252 -15.00 9.22 3.19
N MET A 253 -14.36 8.27 3.89
CA MET A 253 -13.08 8.52 4.55
C MET A 253 -11.96 8.88 3.55
N ILE A 254 -11.93 8.24 2.38
CA ILE A 254 -10.96 8.57 1.31
C ILE A 254 -11.24 9.98 0.78
N ILE A 255 -12.50 10.29 0.47
CA ILE A 255 -12.92 11.60 -0.06
C ILE A 255 -12.62 12.72 0.94
N GLU A 256 -12.82 12.50 2.23
CA GLU A 256 -12.44 13.45 3.28
C GLU A 256 -10.94 13.77 3.24
N VAL A 257 -10.09 12.74 3.08
CA VAL A 257 -8.64 12.93 2.94
C VAL A 257 -8.34 13.71 1.67
N LEU A 258 -8.89 13.30 0.52
CA LEU A 258 -8.67 13.95 -0.78
C LEU A 258 -9.05 15.44 -0.75
N ARG A 259 -10.19 15.80 -0.14
CA ARG A 259 -10.61 17.19 0.04
C ARG A 259 -9.68 17.98 0.94
N GLY A 260 -9.10 17.32 1.95
CA GLY A 260 -8.07 17.92 2.81
C GLY A 260 -6.79 18.27 2.07
N LEU A 261 -6.45 17.59 0.96
CA LEU A 261 -5.26 17.87 0.16
C LEU A 261 -5.43 19.09 -0.77
N ALA A 262 -6.68 19.50 -1.04
CA ALA A 262 -7.01 20.61 -1.93
C ALA A 262 -7.06 21.99 -1.23
N ASN A 263 -6.96 22.01 0.11
CA ASN A 263 -6.97 23.21 0.93
C ASN A 263 -5.58 23.51 1.48
#